data_AF-A0A923VXL4-F1
#
_entry.id   AF-A0A923VXL4-F1
#
_cell.length_a   1.000
_cell.length_b   1.000
_cell.length_c   1.000
_cell.angle_alpha   90.00
_cell.angle_beta   90.00
_cell.angle_gamma   90.00
#
_symmetry.space_group_name_H-M   'P 1'
#
loop_
_entity.id
_entity.type
_entity.pdbx_description
1 polymer ?
#
loop_
_entity_poly.entity_id
_entity_poly.type
_entity_poly.pdbx_seq_one_letter_code
_entity_poly.pdbx_strand_id
1 'polypeptide(L)'
;MLSRKKRGSLKPHNSSIVLHLKPILLARNVTNPATYLIKIGISNNVANKMLKGEAVQLNFRQLTALCTNLNCTPNDLFALRNINVPDNHQLHQLQSIDDKALNPIAYFEGKSLTEIKEILKK
;
A
#
# COMPACT_ATOMS: atom_id res chain seq x y z
N MET A 1 14.72 -21.53 31.24
CA MET A 1 14.04 -20.32 30.72
C MET A 1 14.84 -19.78 29.54
N LEU A 2 14.38 -19.95 28.31
CA LEU A 2 15.04 -19.35 27.14
C LEU A 2 14.79 -17.84 27.17
N SER A 3 15.84 -17.05 27.44
CA SER A 3 15.78 -15.60 27.39
C SER A 3 15.35 -15.16 25.99
N ARG A 4 14.16 -14.56 25.88
CA ARG A 4 13.71 -13.92 24.64
C ARG A 4 14.61 -12.72 24.39
N LYS A 5 15.71 -12.90 23.65
CA LYS A 5 16.44 -11.78 23.04
C LYS A 5 15.39 -10.94 22.29
N LYS A 6 15.14 -9.72 22.75
CA LYS A 6 14.33 -8.75 22.01
C LYS A 6 14.98 -8.65 20.63
N ARG A 7 14.29 -9.06 19.57
CA ARG A 7 14.74 -8.82 18.18
C ARG A 7 15.03 -7.32 18.09
N GLY A 8 16.23 -6.96 17.66
CA GLY A 8 16.60 -5.56 17.47
C GLY A 8 15.52 -4.86 16.64
N SER A 9 15.19 -3.61 16.98
CA SER A 9 14.24 -2.86 16.17
C SER A 9 14.85 -2.63 14.80
N LEU A 10 14.29 -3.29 13.78
CA LEU A 10 14.61 -2.96 12.40
C LEU A 10 14.15 -1.51 12.18
N LYS A 11 15.08 -0.64 11.79
CA LYS A 11 14.75 0.75 11.47
C LYS A 11 14.20 0.77 10.03
N PRO A 12 13.07 1.47 9.75
CA PRO A 12 12.44 1.46 8.43
C PRO A 12 13.37 1.86 7.27
N HIS A 13 14.38 2.70 7.53
CA HIS A 13 15.36 3.12 6.52
C HIS A 13 16.37 2.04 6.12
N ASN A 14 16.44 0.92 6.85
CA ASN A 14 17.38 -0.18 6.56
C ASN A 14 16.78 -1.27 5.65
N SER A 15 15.53 -1.15 5.21
CA SER A 15 14.88 -2.13 4.34
C SER A 15 14.71 -1.60 2.93
N SER A 16 15.11 -2.40 1.94
CA SER A 16 14.90 -2.10 0.51
C SER A 16 13.49 -2.45 0.02
N ILE A 17 12.74 -3.28 0.75
CA ILE A 17 11.32 -3.52 0.49
C ILE A 17 10.53 -2.85 1.61
N VAL A 18 9.60 -1.97 1.24
CA VAL A 18 8.82 -1.19 2.18
C VAL A 18 7.34 -1.29 1.88
N LEU A 19 6.51 -1.14 2.91
CA LEU A 19 5.07 -1.05 2.74
C LEU A 19 4.71 0.30 2.12
N HIS A 20 3.90 0.29 1.07
CA HIS A 20 3.49 1.47 0.33
C HIS A 20 1.98 1.42 0.03
N LEU A 21 1.16 1.82 1.01
CA LEU A 21 -0.30 1.73 0.89
C LEU A 21 -0.95 2.87 0.11
N LYS A 22 -0.22 3.97 -0.11
CA LYS A 22 -0.80 5.20 -0.68
C LYS A 22 -1.41 4.98 -2.07
N PRO A 23 -0.75 4.28 -3.03
CA PRO A 23 -1.30 4.13 -4.37
C PRO A 23 -2.58 3.32 -4.40
N ILE A 24 -2.61 2.19 -3.67
CA ILE A 24 -3.81 1.33 -3.65
C ILE A 24 -4.99 2.03 -2.95
N LEU A 25 -4.74 2.79 -1.89
CA LEU A 25 -5.79 3.52 -1.19
C LEU A 25 -6.38 4.63 -2.08
N LEU A 26 -5.54 5.34 -2.84
CA LEU A 26 -5.98 6.33 -3.81
C LEU A 26 -6.75 5.69 -4.98
N ALA A 27 -6.24 4.58 -5.52
CA ALA A 27 -6.90 3.84 -6.59
C ALA A 27 -8.28 3.30 -6.19
N ARG A 28 -8.49 3.04 -4.89
CA ARG A 28 -9.79 2.63 -4.33
C ARG A 28 -10.64 3.79 -3.82
N ASN A 29 -10.25 5.03 -4.09
CA ASN A 29 -10.94 6.23 -3.62
C ASN A 29 -11.15 6.25 -2.09
N VAL A 30 -10.15 5.80 -1.33
CA VAL A 30 -10.20 5.87 0.14
C VAL A 30 -9.81 7.28 0.58
N THR A 31 -10.82 8.08 0.92
CA THR A 31 -10.63 9.48 1.35
C THR A 31 -10.01 9.63 2.74
N ASN A 32 -10.28 8.65 3.63
CA ASN A 32 -9.78 8.66 5.00
C ASN A 32 -8.97 7.39 5.31
N PRO A 33 -7.69 7.33 4.89
CA PRO A 33 -6.83 6.17 5.06
C PRO A 33 -6.76 5.59 6.47
N ALA A 34 -6.51 6.44 7.49
CA ALA A 34 -6.36 5.97 8.86
C ALA A 34 -7.65 5.33 9.39
N THR A 35 -8.79 5.99 9.18
CA THR A 35 -10.11 5.49 9.58
C THR A 35 -10.46 4.19 8.86
N TYR A 36 -10.15 4.10 7.56
CA TYR A 36 -10.37 2.88 6.78
C TYR A 36 -9.57 1.70 7.35
N LEU A 37 -8.27 1.88 7.61
CA LEU A 37 -7.43 0.85 8.20
C LEU A 37 -7.91 0.41 9.59
N ILE A 38 -8.41 1.34 10.40
CA ILE A 38 -9.00 1.02 11.71
C ILE A 38 -10.27 0.19 11.55
N LYS A 39 -11.15 0.54 10.60
CA LYS A 39 -12.39 -0.21 10.33
C LYS A 39 -12.14 -1.65 9.93
N ILE A 40 -11.05 -1.94 9.22
CA ILE A 40 -10.66 -3.31 8.84
C ILE A 40 -9.87 -4.04 9.95
N GLY A 41 -9.79 -3.48 11.15
CA GLY A 41 -9.23 -4.14 12.34
C GLY A 41 -7.73 -3.89 12.59
N ILE A 42 -7.14 -2.88 11.96
CA ILE A 42 -5.75 -2.46 12.23
C ILE A 42 -5.76 -1.41 13.34
N SER A 43 -4.94 -1.61 14.38
CA SER A 43 -4.88 -0.63 15.47
C SER A 43 -4.35 0.73 14.99
N ASN A 44 -4.84 1.82 15.58
CA ASN A 44 -4.48 3.19 15.19
C ASN A 44 -2.94 3.41 15.11
N ASN A 45 -2.19 2.92 16.10
CA ASN A 45 -0.73 3.06 16.12
C ASN A 45 -0.06 2.33 14.94
N VAL A 46 -0.58 1.17 14.56
CA VAL A 46 -0.06 0.40 13.42
C VAL A 46 -0.48 1.05 12.11
N ALA A 47 -1.74 1.47 11.98
CA ALA A 47 -2.26 2.16 10.80
C ALA A 47 -1.42 3.41 10.47
N ASN A 48 -1.13 4.26 11.47
CA ASN A 48 -0.29 5.45 11.26
C ASN A 48 1.13 5.10 10.80
N LYS A 49 1.74 4.05 11.35
CA LYS A 49 3.06 3.59 10.90
C LYS A 49 3.02 3.03 9.48
N MET A 50 1.98 2.28 9.13
CA MET A 50 1.79 1.74 7.78
C MET A 50 1.63 2.84 6.74
N LEU A 51 0.82 3.85 7.03
CA LEU A 51 0.60 4.99 6.12
C LEU A 51 1.86 5.83 5.90
N LYS A 52 2.73 5.91 6.90
CA LYS A 52 4.04 6.58 6.81
C LYS A 52 5.12 5.71 6.14
N GLY A 53 4.83 4.44 5.84
CA GLY A 53 5.85 3.49 5.37
C GLY A 53 6.90 3.16 6.44
N GLU A 54 6.59 3.40 7.71
CA GLU A 54 7.44 3.12 8.88
C GLU A 54 7.10 1.76 9.53
N ALA A 55 6.13 1.04 8.96
CA ALA A 55 5.76 -0.29 9.47
C ALA A 55 6.90 -1.28 9.22
N VAL A 56 7.49 -1.74 10.32
CA VAL A 56 8.61 -2.68 10.33
C VAL A 56 8.15 -4.13 10.24
N GLN A 57 6.90 -4.39 10.63
CA GLN A 57 6.31 -5.72 10.67
C GLN A 57 4.88 -5.67 10.15
N LEU A 58 4.56 -6.63 9.29
CA LEU A 58 3.21 -6.93 8.83
C LEU A 58 2.96 -8.41 9.14
N ASN A 59 1.94 -8.70 9.95
CA ASN A 59 1.56 -10.09 10.17
C ASN A 59 0.57 -10.56 9.09
N PHE A 60 0.43 -11.88 8.92
CA PHE A 60 -0.46 -12.44 7.91
C PHE A 60 -1.92 -12.03 8.08
N ARG A 61 -2.40 -11.85 9.33
CA ARG A 61 -3.78 -11.37 9.55
C ARG A 61 -3.99 -9.97 8.98
N GLN A 62 -3.03 -9.08 9.17
CA GLN A 62 -3.06 -7.72 8.60
C GLN A 62 -2.94 -7.75 7.08
N LEU A 63 -2.02 -8.57 6.54
CA LEU A 63 -1.85 -8.73 5.09
C LEU A 63 -3.15 -9.23 4.45
N THR A 64 -3.75 -10.30 4.99
CA THR A 64 -5.02 -10.83 4.51
C THR A 64 -6.12 -9.78 4.58
N ALA A 65 -6.26 -9.07 5.71
CA ALA A 65 -7.28 -8.02 5.86
C ALA A 65 -7.10 -6.89 4.84
N LEU A 66 -5.86 -6.46 4.57
CA LEU A 66 -5.58 -5.46 3.54
C LEU A 66 -6.01 -5.97 2.15
N CYS A 67 -5.53 -7.15 1.74
CA CYS A 67 -5.79 -7.67 0.40
C CYS A 67 -7.26 -7.96 0.14
N THR A 68 -7.99 -8.52 1.12
CA THR A 68 -9.41 -8.84 0.95
C THR A 68 -10.30 -7.61 0.90
N ASN A 69 -9.97 -6.55 1.66
CA ASN A 69 -10.78 -5.33 1.68
C ASN A 69 -10.42 -4.34 0.56
N LEU A 70 -9.16 -4.32 0.11
CA LEU A 70 -8.70 -3.47 -0.99
C LEU A 70 -8.77 -4.16 -2.36
N ASN A 71 -9.15 -5.44 -2.39
CA ASN A 71 -9.15 -6.28 -3.60
C ASN A 71 -7.81 -6.16 -4.34
N CYS A 72 -6.72 -6.50 -3.67
CA CYS A 72 -5.36 -6.37 -4.20
C CYS A 72 -4.54 -7.63 -3.94
N THR A 73 -3.39 -7.73 -4.60
CA THR A 73 -2.37 -8.74 -4.33
C THR A 73 -1.38 -8.23 -3.29
N PRO A 74 -0.57 -9.11 -2.67
CA PRO A 74 0.52 -8.67 -1.79
C PRO A 74 1.51 -7.73 -2.50
N ASN A 75 1.82 -7.96 -3.78
CA ASN A 75 2.75 -7.13 -4.54
C ASN A 75 2.26 -5.67 -4.65
N ASP A 76 0.94 -5.45 -4.66
CA ASP A 76 0.34 -4.12 -4.70
C ASP A 76 0.49 -3.31 -3.40
N LEU A 77 0.96 -3.95 -2.32
CA LEU A 77 1.15 -3.30 -1.01
C LEU A 77 2.60 -2.93 -0.74
N PHE A 78 3.54 -3.43 -1.54
CA PHE A 78 4.97 -3.26 -1.32
C PHE A 78 5.63 -2.51 -2.46
N ALA A 79 6.65 -1.73 -2.11
CA ALA A 79 7.48 -1.01 -3.05
C ALA A 79 8.97 -1.25 -2.79
N LEU A 80 9.77 -1.12 -3.85
CA LEU A 80 11.23 -1.13 -3.77
C LEU A 80 11.77 0.26 -3.45
N ARG A 81 12.79 0.29 -2.57
CA ARG A 81 13.53 1.48 -2.17
C ARG A 81 15.02 1.28 -2.43
N ASN A 82 15.58 2.08 -3.34
CA ASN A 82 17.02 2.30 -3.50
C ASN A 82 17.86 1.00 -3.52
N ILE A 83 17.41 0.00 -4.29
CA ILE A 83 18.16 -1.24 -4.51
C ILE A 83 18.33 -1.47 -6.01
N ASN A 84 19.56 -1.80 -6.41
CA ASN A 84 19.84 -2.26 -7.75
C ASN A 84 19.61 -3.78 -7.79
N VAL A 85 18.49 -4.20 -8.36
CA VAL A 85 18.13 -5.60 -8.54
C VAL A 85 18.54 -6.00 -9.96
N PRO A 86 19.06 -7.22 -10.21
CA PRO A 86 19.43 -7.65 -11.56
C PRO A 86 18.28 -7.45 -12.56
N ASP A 87 18.62 -7.17 -13.83
CA ASP A 87 17.65 -6.75 -14.86
C ASP A 87 16.46 -7.71 -15.04
N ASN A 88 16.66 -9.02 -14.81
CA ASN A 88 15.62 -10.05 -14.93
C ASN A 88 15.07 -10.54 -13.58
N HIS A 89 15.18 -9.75 -12.51
CA HIS A 89 14.70 -10.15 -11.19
C HIS A 89 13.18 -9.94 -11.04
N GLN A 90 12.48 -10.89 -10.40
CA GLN A 90 11.03 -10.84 -10.17
C GLN A 90 10.57 -9.69 -9.25
N LEU A 91 11.50 -8.99 -8.59
CA LEU A 91 11.16 -7.89 -7.69
C LEU A 91 10.80 -6.61 -8.45
N HIS A 92 11.13 -6.53 -9.75
CA HIS A 92 10.66 -5.47 -10.63
C HIS A 92 9.13 -5.46 -10.82
N GLN A 93 8.43 -6.50 -10.34
CA GLN A 93 6.96 -6.53 -10.28
C GLN A 93 6.38 -5.73 -9.10
N LEU A 94 7.20 -5.34 -8.12
CA LEU A 94 6.77 -4.47 -7.03
C LEU A 94 6.65 -3.02 -7.53
N GLN A 95 5.92 -2.20 -6.78
CA GLN A 95 5.78 -0.78 -7.09
C GLN A 95 7.12 -0.04 -6.93
N SER A 96 7.32 1.02 -7.71
CA SER A 96 8.32 2.02 -7.37
C SER A 96 7.72 3.02 -6.39
N ILE A 97 8.52 3.48 -5.43
CA ILE A 97 8.10 4.55 -4.49
C ILE A 97 7.78 5.85 -5.23
N ASP A 98 8.43 6.08 -6.36
CA ASP A 98 8.31 7.31 -7.15
C ASP A 98 7.15 7.27 -8.15
N ASP A 99 6.45 6.12 -8.27
CA ASP A 99 5.33 5.99 -9.19
C ASP A 99 4.18 6.91 -8.81
N LYS A 100 3.65 7.62 -9.81
CA LYS A 100 2.47 8.46 -9.62
C LYS A 100 1.27 7.56 -9.32
N ALA A 101 0.71 7.70 -8.12
CA ALA A 101 -0.53 7.03 -7.76
C ALA A 101 -1.66 7.42 -8.72
N LEU A 102 -2.32 6.42 -9.30
CA LEU A 102 -3.55 6.64 -10.06
C LEU A 102 -4.68 7.03 -9.11
N ASN A 103 -5.30 8.18 -9.38
CA ASN A 103 -6.57 8.56 -8.79
C ASN A 103 -7.65 8.47 -9.89
N PRO A 104 -8.46 7.39 -9.93
CA PRO A 104 -9.50 7.22 -10.93
C PRO A 104 -10.53 8.35 -10.95
N ILE A 105 -10.76 9.01 -9.80
CA ILE A 105 -11.72 10.11 -9.73
C ILE A 105 -11.18 11.35 -10.43
N ALA A 106 -9.88 11.62 -10.32
CA ALA A 106 -9.25 12.74 -11.01
C ALA A 106 -9.41 12.66 -12.54
N TYR A 107 -9.55 11.45 -13.09
CA TYR A 107 -9.85 11.26 -14.51
C TYR A 107 -11.25 11.77 -14.92
N PHE A 108 -12.20 11.79 -13.99
CA PHE A 108 -13.58 12.21 -14.22
C PHE A 108 -13.86 13.65 -13.80
N GLU A 109 -13.02 14.28 -12.97
CA GLU A 109 -13.24 15.62 -12.39
C GLU A 109 -13.47 16.74 -13.42
N GLY A 110 -12.99 16.60 -14.66
CA GLY A 110 -13.16 17.58 -15.74
C GLY A 110 -14.17 17.19 -16.83
N LYS A 111 -14.86 16.05 -16.69
CA LYS A 111 -15.74 15.52 -17.74
C LYS A 111 -17.21 15.84 -17.46
N SER A 112 -17.95 16.21 -18.49
CA SER A 112 -19.40 16.40 -18.42
C SER A 112 -20.13 15.06 -18.22
N LEU A 113 -21.38 15.13 -17.72
CA LEU A 113 -22.20 13.95 -17.49
C LEU A 113 -22.45 13.13 -18.78
N THR A 114 -22.47 13.77 -19.95
CA THR A 114 -22.62 13.09 -21.24
C THR A 114 -21.36 12.30 -21.58
N GLU A 115 -20.18 12.91 -21.44
CA GLU A 115 -18.89 12.24 -21.70
C GLU A 115 -18.65 11.07 -20.73
N ILE A 116 -19.01 11.24 -19.45
CA ILE A 116 -18.91 10.15 -18.46
C ILE A 116 -19.82 8.98 -18.85
N LYS A 117 -21.05 9.25 -19.30
CA LYS A 117 -21.99 8.22 -19.75
C LYS A 117 -21.48 7.48 -20.99
N GLU A 118 -20.81 8.16 -21.91
CA GLU A 118 -20.19 7.54 -23.08
C GLU A 118 -19.03 6.63 -22.68
N ILE A 119 -18.16 7.06 -21.76
CA ILE A 119 -17.03 6.25 -21.27
C ILE A 119 -17.51 4.96 -20.57
N LEU A 120 -18.66 5.02 -19.88
CA LEU A 120 -19.21 3.88 -19.13
C LEU A 120 -20.12 2.97 -19.97
N LYS A 121 -20.60 3.42 -21.13
CA LYS A 121 -21.31 2.57 -22.09
C LYS A 121 -20.31 1.67 -22.80
N LYS A 122 -20.06 0.50 -22.22
CA LYS A 122 -19.49 -0.66 -22.93
C LYS A 122 -20.55 -1.34 -23.77
#